data_AF-A0A800K370-F1
#
_entry.id   AF-A0A800K370-F1
#
_cell.length_a   1.000
_cell.length_b   1.000
_cell.length_c   1.000
_cell.angle_alpha   90.00
_cell.angle_beta   90.00
_cell.angle_gamma   90.00
#
_symmetry.space_group_name_H-M   'P 1'
#
loop_
_entity.id
_entity.type
_entity.pdbx_description
1 polymer ?
#
loop_
_entity_poly.entity_id
_entity_poly.type
_entity_poly.pdbx_seq_one_letter_code
_entity_poly.pdbx_strand_id
1 'polypeptide(L)' 'MNIKYTYLIILIFVSVLSSVAQGTHFSQFNTTPIHVNPANSGNFNGCYRVNASYRNQWNSVS' A
#
# COMPACT_ATOMS: atom_id res chain seq x y z
N MET A 1 14.01 -31.68 -22.92
CA MET A 1 13.97 -31.04 -21.58
C MET A 1 13.49 -32.09 -20.58
N ASN A 2 14.29 -32.45 -19.57
CA ASN A 2 13.94 -33.57 -18.69
C ASN A 2 12.62 -33.31 -17.97
N ILE A 3 11.72 -34.30 -17.94
CA ILE A 3 10.34 -34.17 -17.45
C ILE A 3 10.25 -33.64 -16.01
N LYS A 4 11.31 -33.90 -15.22
CA LYS A 4 11.49 -33.38 -13.85
C LYS A 4 11.49 -31.85 -13.79
N TYR A 5 12.12 -31.18 -14.75
CA TYR A 5 12.18 -29.72 -14.78
C TYR A 5 10.86 -29.09 -15.22
N THR A 6 10.08 -29.81 -16.03
CA THR A 6 8.75 -29.36 -16.49
C THR A 6 7.79 -29.18 -15.31
N TYR A 7 7.75 -30.14 -14.37
CA TYR A 7 6.91 -30.02 -13.16
C TYR A 7 7.31 -28.86 -12.26
N LEU A 8 8.62 -28.62 -12.13
CA LEU A 8 9.15 -27.53 -11.29
C LEU A 8 8.81 -26.16 -11.87
N ILE A 9 8.86 -26.01 -13.19
CA ILE A 9 8.44 -24.80 -13.90
C ILE A 9 6.94 -24.54 -13.72
N ILE A 10 6.10 -25.58 -13.83
CA ILE A 10 4.65 -25.46 -13.63
C ILE A 10 4.32 -25.03 -12.20
N LEU A 11 4.99 -25.60 -11.20
CA LEU A 11 4.82 -25.24 -9.78
C LEU A 11 5.12 -23.75 -9.52
N ILE A 12 6.21 -23.25 -10.09
CA ILE A 12 6.61 -21.84 -9.97
C ILE A 12 5.59 -20.92 -10.64
N PHE A 13 5.02 -21.33 -11.77
CA PHE A 13 4.06 -20.49 -12.48
C PHE A 13 2.72 -20.35 -11.73
N VAL A 14 2.29 -21.40 -11.03
CA VAL A 14 1.05 -21.38 -10.23
C VAL A 14 1.19 -20.50 -8.98
N SER A 15 2.38 -20.41 -8.37
CA SER A 15 2.56 -19.61 -7.15
C SER A 15 2.43 -18.09 -7.39
N VAL A 16 2.77 -17.61 -8.60
CA VAL A 16 2.65 -16.19 -8.96
C VAL A 16 1.19 -15.74 -9.01
N LEU A 17 0.27 -16.62 -9.40
CA LEU A 17 -1.17 -16.32 -9.47
C LEU A 17 -1.81 -16.10 -8.10
N SER A 18 -1.14 -16.54 -7.02
CA SER A 18 -1.63 -16.39 -5.64
C SER A 18 -1.03 -15.17 -4.93
N SER A 19 -0.26 -14.33 -5.62
CA SER A 19 0.34 -13.14 -5.01
C SER A 19 -0.70 -12.04 -4.79
N VAL A 20 -0.95 -11.71 -3.52
CA VAL A 20 -1.80 -10.58 -3.12
C VAL A 20 -0.88 -9.39 -2.88
N ALA A 21 -0.78 -8.50 -3.86
CA ALA A 21 -0.10 -7.23 -3.66
C ALA A 21 -0.97 -6.31 -2.80
N GLN A 22 -0.46 -5.89 -1.63
CA GLN A 22 -1.08 -4.80 -0.88
C GLN A 22 -0.73 -3.49 -1.59
N GLY A 23 -1.67 -2.96 -2.38
CA GLY A 23 -1.53 -1.66 -3.00
C GLY A 23 -1.31 -0.58 -1.93
N THR A 24 -0.31 0.28 -2.12
CA THR A 24 -0.04 1.43 -1.25
C THR A 24 -1.07 2.54 -1.43
N HIS A 25 -2.36 2.20 -1.48
CA HIS A 25 -3.42 3.18 -1.50
C HIS A 25 -3.61 3.70 -0.08
N PHE A 26 -3.16 4.93 0.13
CA PHE A 26 -3.45 5.66 1.36
C PHE A 26 -4.93 6.05 1.34
N SER A 27 -5.77 5.34 2.09
CA SER A 27 -7.22 5.62 2.19
C SER A 27 -7.53 6.92 2.93
N GLN A 28 -6.53 7.54 3.53
CA GLN A 28 -6.58 8.74 4.34
C GLN A 28 -6.33 10.04 3.54
N PHE A 29 -6.69 10.05 2.24
CA PHE A 29 -6.50 11.22 1.37
C PHE A 29 -7.19 12.49 1.88
N ASN A 30 -8.43 12.36 2.36
CA ASN A 30 -9.21 13.47 2.91
C ASN A 30 -8.76 13.88 4.32
N THR A 31 -8.13 12.99 5.06
CA THR A 31 -7.65 13.27 6.42
C THR A 31 -6.26 13.89 6.40
N THR A 32 -5.43 13.72 5.37
CA THR A 32 -4.13 14.41 5.22
C THR A 32 -4.06 15.30 3.97
N PRO A 33 -4.84 16.39 3.90
CA PRO A 33 -4.89 17.24 2.70
C PRO A 33 -3.53 17.83 2.32
N ILE A 34 -2.65 18.03 3.31
CA ILE A 34 -1.28 18.54 3.13
C ILE A 34 -0.37 17.58 2.34
N HIS A 35 -0.62 16.27 2.37
CA HIS A 35 0.16 15.28 1.62
C HIS A 35 -0.22 15.27 0.13
N VAL A 36 -1.40 15.77 -0.19
CA VAL A 36 -1.90 15.90 -1.56
C VAL A 36 -1.43 17.20 -2.17
N ASN A 37 -1.59 18.29 -1.43
CA ASN A 37 -1.14 19.62 -1.82
C ASN A 37 -0.98 20.50 -0.57
N PRO A 38 0.19 21.12 -0.33
CA PRO A 38 0.39 22.03 0.79
C PRO A 38 -0.60 23.20 0.82
N ALA A 39 -1.14 23.64 -0.33
CA ALA A 39 -2.17 24.67 -0.41
C ALA A 39 -3.49 24.25 0.27
N ASN A 40 -3.77 22.95 0.39
CA ASN A 40 -4.97 22.45 1.08
C ASN A 40 -4.86 22.51 2.62
N SER A 41 -3.71 22.91 3.17
CA SER A 41 -3.53 23.11 4.61
C SER A 41 -4.55 24.10 5.19
N GLY A 42 -4.79 25.21 4.49
CA GLY A 42 -5.75 26.27 4.86
C GLY A 42 -7.15 26.08 4.30
N ASN A 43 -7.39 25.04 3.48
CA ASN A 43 -8.70 24.76 2.92
C ASN A 43 -9.59 24.04 3.94
N PHE A 44 -10.03 24.76 4.98
CA PHE A 44 -10.98 24.32 5.99
C PHE A 44 -11.61 25.48 6.76
N ASN A 45 -12.70 25.20 7.45
CA ASN A 45 -13.35 26.17 8.31
C ASN A 45 -12.85 26.00 9.76
N GLY A 46 -11.99 26.92 10.23
CA GLY A 46 -11.49 26.93 11.62
C GLY A 46 -10.18 27.72 11.78
N CYS A 47 -9.82 28.04 13.02
CA CYS A 47 -8.57 28.79 13.33
C CYS A 47 -7.34 27.90 13.40
N TYR A 48 -7.50 26.65 13.84
CA TYR A 48 -6.40 25.71 14.05
C TYR A 48 -6.81 24.32 13.57
N ARG A 49 -5.87 23.63 12.93
CA ARG A 49 -6.00 22.23 12.51
C ARG A 49 -4.75 21.49 12.96
N VAL A 50 -4.94 20.44 13.76
CA VAL A 50 -3.88 19.52 14.17
C VAL A 50 -4.16 18.19 13.50
N ASN A 51 -3.11 17.55 12.96
CA ASN A 51 -3.23 16.27 12.30
C ASN A 51 -2.26 15.27 12.92
N ALA A 52 -2.76 14.09 13.28
CA ALA A 52 -1.95 12.98 13.76
C ALA A 52 -2.28 11.76 12.91
N SER A 53 -1.32 11.35 12.09
CA SER A 53 -1.45 10.18 11.22
C SER A 53 -0.63 9.03 11.79
N TYR A 54 -1.29 7.93 12.16
CA TYR A 54 -0.65 6.68 12.55
C TYR A 54 -0.85 5.66 11.43
N ARG A 55 0.25 5.05 10.96
CA ARG A 55 0.23 3.99 9.96
C ARG A 55 0.98 2.79 10.53
N ASN A 56 0.29 1.67 10.65
CA ASN A 56 0.91 0.38 10.93
C ASN A 56 0.73 -0.52 9.71
N GLN A 57 1.66 -0.40 8.76
CA GLN A 57 1.71 -1.29 7.59
C GLN A 57 3.08 -1.97 7.59
N TRP A 58 3.09 -3.27 7.28
CA TRP A 58 4.28 -4.13 7.30
C TRP A 58 4.85 -4.43 8.70
N ASN A 59 4.00 -4.49 9.75
CA ASN A 59 4.45 -5.02 11.04
C ASN A 59 4.77 -6.54 11.02
N SER A 60 4.57 -7.21 9.89
CA SER A 60 4.82 -8.65 9.72
C SER A 60 6.07 -9.00 8.90
N VAL A 61 6.95 -8.03 8.61
CA VAL A 61 8.28 -8.36 8.06
C VAL A 61 9.31 -8.21 9.16
N SER A 62 9.50 -9.32 9.88
CA SER A 62 10.63 -9.64 10.75
C SER A 62 11.31 -10.89 10.23
#